data_AF-A0A820J4Y9-F1
#
_entry.id   AF-A0A820J4Y9-F1
#
_cell.length_a   1.000
_cell.length_b   1.000
_cell.length_c   1.000
_cell.angle_alpha   90.00
_cell.angle_beta   90.00
_cell.angle_gamma   90.00
#
_symmetry.space_group_name_H-M   'P 1'
#
loop_
_entity.id
_entity.type
_entity.pdbx_description
1 polymer ?
#
loop_
_entity_poly.entity_id
_entity_poly.type
_entity_poly.pdbx_seq_one_letter_code
_entity_poly.pdbx_strand_id
1 'polypeptide(L)'
;MINNGTLTGLFPEEEISVPRQVRFWLFLILVIPSIYCSCVLLFQLFVNKKLQSQLSNHIIICLLILGLIIELIDIPLHLSFLELGFVWPSTPTLCIVW
;
A
#
# COMPACT_ATOMS: atom_id res chain seq x y z
N MET A 1 53.90 9.24 21.43
CA MET A 1 53.20 7.93 21.36
C MET A 1 51.72 8.23 21.26
N ILE A 2 51.24 8.51 20.05
CA ILE A 2 50.49 7.58 19.16
C ILE A 2 49.10 7.25 19.72
N ASN A 3 48.11 7.70 18.94
CA ASN A 3 46.67 7.51 19.02
C ASN A 3 46.21 6.13 19.48
N ASN A 4 45.19 6.11 20.34
CA ASN A 4 44.14 5.09 20.28
C ASN A 4 42.93 5.71 19.60
N GLY A 5 42.90 5.52 18.28
CA GLY A 5 41.87 6.02 17.39
C GLY A 5 40.49 5.54 17.79
N THR A 6 39.60 6.52 17.97
CA THR A 6 38.18 6.46 17.65
C THR A 6 37.98 5.72 16.32
N LEU A 7 37.69 4.42 16.41
CA LEU A 7 37.36 3.55 15.28
C LEU A 7 35.94 3.00 15.47
N THR A 8 35.00 3.87 15.82
CA THR A 8 33.60 3.69 15.41
C THR A 8 33.53 4.11 13.94
N GLY A 9 34.02 3.23 13.06
CA GLY A 9 33.70 3.27 11.63
C GLY A 9 32.18 3.27 11.50
N LEU A 10 31.61 4.35 10.96
CA LEU A 10 31.41 4.54 9.53
C LEU A 10 30.32 3.63 8.99
N PHE A 11 29.11 3.79 9.54
CA PHE A 11 27.90 3.92 8.74
C PHE A 11 26.96 4.86 9.50
N PRO A 12 26.87 6.16 9.15
CA PRO A 12 25.55 6.74 9.17
C PRO A 12 24.84 6.02 8.03
N GLU A 13 24.19 4.90 8.34
CA GLU A 13 23.00 4.54 7.59
C GLU A 13 22.01 5.68 7.86
N GLU A 14 22.23 6.82 7.20
CA GLU A 14 21.14 7.68 6.77
C GLU A 14 20.36 6.86 5.75
N GLU A 15 19.77 5.76 6.21
CA GLU A 15 18.50 5.31 5.69
C GLU A 15 17.64 6.56 5.76
N ILE A 16 17.42 7.19 4.61
CA ILE A 16 16.49 8.30 4.45
C ILE A 16 15.11 7.69 4.73
N SER A 17 14.83 7.53 6.02
CA SER A 17 13.59 7.01 6.54
C SER A 17 12.58 8.12 6.32
N VAL A 18 11.89 8.05 5.18
CA VAL A 18 10.83 8.99 4.84
C VAL A 18 9.93 9.14 6.07
N PRO A 19 9.74 10.36 6.59
CA PRO A 19 9.02 10.56 7.84
C PRO A 19 7.64 9.89 7.78
N ARG A 20 7.24 9.25 8.88
CA ARG A 20 5.97 8.51 8.99
C ARG A 20 4.76 9.33 8.51
N GLN A 21 4.75 10.62 8.83
CA GLN A 21 3.72 11.58 8.39
C GLN A 21 3.73 11.81 6.88
N VAL A 22 4.91 11.90 6.26
CA VAL A 22 5.03 12.07 4.80
C VAL A 22 4.52 10.83 4.08
N ARG A 23 4.87 9.63 4.57
CA ARG A 23 4.33 8.37 4.03
C ARG A 23 2.81 8.32 4.13
N PHE A 24 2.25 8.68 5.29
CA PHE A 24 0.80 8.74 5.50
C PHE A 24 0.10 9.62 4.47
N TRP A 25 0.55 10.87 4.32
CA TRP A 25 -0.09 11.83 3.39
C TRP A 25 0.07 11.41 1.94
N LEU A 26 1.23 10.86 1.57
CA LEU A 26 1.51 10.41 0.22
C LEU A 26 0.61 9.23 -0.16
N PHE A 27 0.44 8.25 0.73
CA PHE A 27 -0.53 7.18 0.53
C PHE A 27 -1.96 7.73 0.44
N LEU A 28 -2.37 8.61 1.35
CA LEU A 28 -3.71 9.17 1.35
C LEU A 28 -4.06 9.87 0.02
N ILE A 29 -3.15 10.72 -0.48
CA ILE A 29 -3.37 11.50 -1.71
C ILE A 29 -3.39 10.62 -2.96
N LEU A 30 -2.64 9.50 -2.98
CA LEU A 30 -2.63 8.59 -4.13
C LEU A 30 -3.82 7.63 -4.12
N VAL A 31 -4.29 7.25 -2.93
CA VAL A 31 -5.29 6.20 -2.77
C VAL A 31 -6.70 6.72 -3.02
N ILE A 32 -7.01 7.94 -2.57
CA ILE A 32 -8.31 8.58 -2.86
C ILE A 32 -8.61 8.62 -4.36
N PRO A 33 -7.74 9.14 -5.25
CA PRO A 33 -7.99 9.15 -6.68
C PRO A 33 -7.94 7.75 -7.30
N SER A 34 -7.13 6.83 -6.76
CA SER A 34 -7.09 5.43 -7.23
C SER A 34 -8.41 4.72 -6.99
N ILE A 35 -8.95 4.80 -5.77
CA ILE A 35 -10.26 4.24 -5.41
C ILE A 35 -11.36 4.87 -6.25
N TYR A 36 -11.34 6.20 -6.42
CA TYR A 36 -12.32 6.90 -7.25
C TYR A 36 -12.27 6.42 -8.70
N CYS A 37 -11.08 6.36 -9.30
CA CYS A 37 -10.89 5.89 -10.67
C CYS A 37 -11.37 4.45 -10.83
N SER A 38 -11.00 3.57 -9.88
CA SER A 38 -11.40 2.17 -9.90
C SER A 38 -12.92 2.00 -9.79
N CYS A 39 -13.58 2.78 -8.94
CA CYS A 39 -15.05 2.81 -8.83
C CYS A 39 -15.72 3.28 -10.12
N VAL A 40 -15.21 4.36 -10.73
CA VAL A 40 -15.75 4.89 -12.00
C VAL A 40 -15.59 3.87 -13.12
N LEU A 41 -14.42 3.25 -13.25
CA LEU A 41 -14.16 2.22 -14.26
C LEU A 41 -15.06 0.99 -14.07
N LEU A 42 -15.20 0.51 -12.83
CA LEU A 42 -16.13 -0.57 -12.52
C LEU A 42 -17.56 -0.19 -12.89
N PHE A 43 -18.02 1.00 -12.48
CA PHE A 43 -19.36 1.47 -12.81
C PHE A 43 -19.59 1.53 -14.33
N GLN A 44 -18.63 2.07 -15.08
CA GLN A 44 -18.73 2.17 -16.53
C GLN A 44 -18.75 0.79 -17.21
N LEU A 45 -18.01 -0.19 -16.68
CA LEU A 45 -18.02 -1.58 -17.15
C LEU A 45 -19.31 -2.33 -16.77
N PHE A 46 -19.91 -2.03 -15.61
CA PHE A 46 -21.19 -2.59 -15.19
C PHE A 46 -22.37 -2.04 -16.01
N VAL A 47 -22.37 -0.73 -16.29
CA VAL A 47 -23.43 -0.07 -17.06
C VAL A 47 -23.35 -0.43 -18.55
N ASN A 48 -22.14 -0.47 -19.13
CA ASN A 48 -21.98 -0.85 -20.53
C ASN A 48 -21.91 -2.36 -20.72
N LYS A 49 -23.10 -3.00 -20.73
CA LYS A 49 -23.25 -4.44 -21.02
C LYS A 49 -22.65 -4.87 -22.37
N LYS A 50 -22.50 -3.95 -23.34
CA LYS A 50 -21.83 -4.21 -24.62
C LYS A 50 -20.33 -4.50 -24.47
N LEU A 51 -19.66 -3.93 -23.46
CA LEU A 51 -18.25 -4.22 -23.17
C LEU A 51 -18.08 -5.56 -22.44
N GLN A 52 -19.07 -6.04 -21.69
CA GLN A 52 -18.99 -7.32 -20.96
C GLN A 52 -18.84 -8.54 -21.87
N SER A 53 -19.07 -8.42 -23.18
CA SER A 53 -19.00 -9.56 -24.10
C SER A 53 -17.57 -10.00 -24.45
N GLN A 54 -16.54 -9.26 -24.04
CA GLN A 54 -15.15 -9.66 -24.26
C GLN A 54 -14.52 -10.21 -22.99
N LEU A 55 -13.89 -11.38 -23.09
CA LEU A 55 -13.22 -12.07 -21.98
C LEU A 55 -12.20 -11.16 -21.26
N SER A 56 -11.49 -10.31 -22.01
CA SER A 56 -10.53 -9.35 -21.46
C SER A 56 -11.16 -8.37 -20.47
N ASN A 57 -12.42 -8.00 -20.67
CA ASN A 57 -13.10 -7.05 -19.78
C ASN A 57 -13.47 -7.70 -18.45
N HIS A 58 -13.70 -9.02 -18.40
CA HIS A 58 -13.84 -9.75 -17.14
C HIS A 58 -12.55 -9.76 -16.33
N ILE A 59 -11.40 -9.94 -16.99
CA ILE A 59 -10.09 -9.88 -16.33
C ILE A 59 -9.85 -8.49 -15.74
N ILE A 60 -10.17 -7.43 -16.49
CA ILE A 60 -10.05 -6.04 -16.02
C ILE A 60 -10.94 -5.80 -14.80
N ILE A 61 -12.19 -6.30 -14.81
CA ILE A 61 -13.10 -6.22 -13.65
C ILE A 61 -12.49 -6.94 -12.43
N CYS A 62 -11.98 -8.16 -12.61
CA CYS A 62 -11.34 -8.90 -11.52
C CYS A 62 -10.11 -8.17 -10.96
N LEU A 63 -9.27 -7.60 -11.83
CA LEU A 63 -8.10 -6.83 -11.44
C LEU A 63 -8.48 -5.55 -10.69
N LEU A 64 -9.51 -4.83 -11.14
CA LEU A 64 -10.03 -3.63 -10.46
C LEU A 64 -10.58 -3.96 -9.08
N ILE A 65 -11.34 -5.07 -8.95
CA ILE A 65 -11.86 -5.52 -7.66
C ILE A 65 -10.73 -5.94 -6.73
N LEU A 66 -9.76 -6.70 -7.23
CA LEU A 66 -8.61 -7.14 -6.43
C LEU A 66 -7.77 -5.94 -5.96
N GLY A 67 -7.50 -4.99 -6.85
CA GLY A 67 -6.81 -3.74 -6.53
C GLY A 67 -7.53 -2.94 -5.46
N LEU A 68 -8.85 -2.77 -5.59
CA LEU A 68 -9.66 -2.11 -4.56
C LEU A 68 -9.62 -2.81 -3.20
N ILE A 69 -9.67 -4.14 -3.18
CA ILE A 69 -9.58 -4.92 -1.94
C ILE A 69 -8.22 -4.71 -1.27
N ILE A 70 -7.13 -4.77 -2.05
CA ILE A 70 -5.78 -4.50 -1.55
C ILE A 70 -5.72 -3.06 -1.01
N GLU A 71 -6.23 -2.08 -1.74
CA GLU A 71 -6.20 -0.69 -1.29
C GLU A 71 -7.00 -0.47 0.00
N LEU A 72 -8.14 -1.14 0.16
CA LEU A 72 -9.02 -1.02 1.32
C LEU A 72 -8.55 -1.80 2.55
N ILE A 73 -7.73 -2.84 2.38
CA ILE A 73 -7.25 -3.68 3.49
C ILE A 73 -5.81 -3.35 3.83
N ASP A 74 -4.94 -3.34 2.83
CA ASP A 74 -3.50 -3.25 3.01
C ASP A 74 -3.09 -1.86 3.55
N ILE A 75 -3.70 -0.79 3.01
CA ILE A 75 -3.35 0.58 3.42
C ILE A 75 -3.76 0.86 4.86
N PRO A 76 -5.00 0.58 5.31
CA PRO A 76 -5.34 0.75 6.73
C PRO A 76 -4.49 -0.13 7.65
N LEU A 77 -4.11 -1.33 7.21
CA LEU A 77 -3.24 -2.21 7.98
C LEU A 77 -1.83 -1.62 8.10
N HIS A 78 -1.28 -1.11 7.01
CA HIS A 78 0.02 -0.43 6.98
C HIS A 78 0.02 0.83 7.86
N LEU A 79 -1.10 1.56 7.86
CA LEU A 79 -1.28 2.79 8.60
C LEU A 79 -1.43 2.53 10.10
N SER A 80 -2.19 1.50 10.45
CA SER A 80 -2.32 0.97 11.80
C SER A 80 -0.98 0.46 12.33
N PHE A 81 -0.22 -0.27 11.51
CA PHE A 81 1.15 -0.68 11.85
C PHE A 81 2.08 0.52 12.03
N LEU A 82 1.98 1.53 11.16
CA LEU A 82 2.74 2.76 11.32
C LEU A 82 2.34 3.48 12.61
N GLU A 83 1.10 3.44 13.09
CA GLU A 83 0.73 4.12 14.34
C GLU A 83 1.12 3.31 15.59
N LEU A 84 0.77 2.02 15.62
CA LEU A 84 0.86 1.14 16.78
C LEU A 84 2.20 0.39 16.90
N GLY A 85 2.95 0.26 15.79
CA GLY A 85 4.17 -0.55 15.71
C GLY A 85 3.93 -2.06 15.60
N PHE A 86 2.67 -2.51 15.57
CA PHE A 86 2.26 -3.89 15.37
C PHE A 86 0.92 -3.96 14.61
N VAL A 87 0.65 -5.09 13.96
CA VAL A 87 -0.60 -5.32 13.20
C VAL A 87 -1.71 -5.78 14.16
N TRP A 88 -2.88 -5.13 14.13
CA TRP A 88 -4.05 -5.57 14.90
C TRP A 88 -5.20 -5.97 13.96
N PRO A 89 -5.77 -7.18 14.10
CA PRO A 89 -5.45 -8.19 15.11
C PRO A 89 -4.16 -8.95 14.76
N SER A 90 -3.30 -9.17 15.77
CA SER A 90 -1.99 -9.80 15.62
C SER A 90 -2.10 -11.32 15.50
N THR A 91 -2.88 -11.79 14.51
CA THR A 91 -2.99 -13.21 14.20
C THR A 91 -1.87 -13.64 13.26
N PRO A 92 -1.29 -14.84 13.44
CA PRO A 92 -0.20 -15.31 12.58
C PRO A 92 -0.63 -15.42 11.12
N THR A 93 -1.91 -15.73 10.86
CA THR A 93 -2.46 -15.77 9.51
C THR A 93 -2.43 -14.40 8.84
N LEU A 94 -2.82 -13.33 9.54
CA LEU A 94 -2.78 -11.98 8.96
C LEU A 94 -1.35 -11.50 8.71
N CYS A 95 -0.39 -11.81 9.59
CA CYS A 95 1.02 -11.46 9.35
C CYS A 95 1.68 -12.23 8.20
N ILE A 96 1.15 -13.39 7.81
CA ILE A 96 1.66 -14.15 6.65
C ILE A 96 0.97 -13.69 5.36
N VAL A 97 -0.29 -13.27 5.46
CA VAL A 97 -1.08 -12.79 4.33
C VAL A 97 -0.67 -11.36 3.92
N TRP A 98 -0.31 -10.54 4.90
CA TRP A 98 0.28 -9.22 4.71
C TRP A 98 1.76 -9.33 4.36
#